data_AF-A0A7V1N1K2-F1
#
_entry.id   AF-A0A7V1N1K2-F1
#
_cell.length_a   1.000
_cell.length_b   1.000
_cell.length_c   1.000
_cell.angle_alpha   90.00
_cell.angle_beta   90.00
_cell.angle_gamma   90.00
#
_symmetry.space_group_name_H-M   'P 1'
#
loop_
_entity.id
_entity.type
_entity.pdbx_description
1 polymer ?
#
loop_
_entity_poly.entity_id
_entity_poly.type
_entity_poly.pdbx_seq_one_letter_code
_entity_poly.pdbx_strand_id
1 'polypeptide(L)' 'RAVLDQAISGLPEDKRVILVLKDVEGFSNIEIAEMLGISVAAVKSRLHRARLYVRDIISKYFDDTLEIIKTGSNR' A
#
# COMPACT_ATOMS: atom_id res chain seq x y z
N ARG A 1 -0.47 -5.22 12.75
CA ARG A 1 -0.87 -5.79 11.44
C ARG A 1 -2.15 -5.15 10.90
N ALA A 2 -3.21 -5.01 11.71
CA ALA A 2 -4.53 -4.49 11.28
C ALA A 2 -4.53 -3.22 10.40
N VAL A 3 -3.69 -2.21 10.68
CA VAL A 3 -3.62 -0.96 9.89
C VAL A 3 -3.09 -1.20 8.47
N LEU A 4 -2.11 -2.09 8.32
CA LEU A 4 -1.57 -2.45 7.00
C LEU A 4 -2.63 -3.20 6.19
N ASP A 5 -3.33 -4.14 6.83
CA ASP A 5 -4.39 -4.91 6.19
C ASP A 5 -5.55 -4.00 5.75
N GLN A 6 -5.94 -3.03 6.58
CA GLN A 6 -6.90 -1.98 6.22
C GLN A 6 -6.40 -1.15 5.03
N ALA A 7 -5.15 -0.69 5.06
CA ALA A 7 -4.57 0.11 3.99
C ALA A 7 -4.55 -0.63 2.65
N ILE A 8 -4.22 -1.93 2.66
CA ILE A 8 -4.25 -2.78 1.46
C ILE A 8 -5.70 -3.03 1.01
N SER A 9 -6.64 -3.23 1.94
CA SER A 9 -8.05 -3.46 1.61
C SER A 9 -8.73 -2.25 0.95
N GLY A 10 -8.30 -1.03 1.29
CA GLY A 10 -8.83 0.22 0.70
C GLY A 10 -8.36 0.50 -0.73
N LEU A 11 -7.37 -0.25 -1.24
CA LEU A 11 -6.94 -0.11 -2.63
C LEU A 11 -8.01 -0.64 -3.59
N PRO A 12 -8.21 0.04 -4.74
CA PRO A 12 -8.87 -0.56 -5.88
C PRO A 12 -8.20 -1.88 -6.27
N GLU A 13 -9.01 -2.85 -6.68
CA GLU A 13 -8.58 -4.24 -6.90
C GLU A 13 -7.35 -4.34 -7.82
N ASP A 14 -7.34 -3.55 -8.90
CA ASP A 14 -6.25 -3.50 -9.88
C ASP A 14 -4.88 -3.11 -9.29
N LYS A 15 -4.89 -2.28 -8.25
CA LYS A 15 -3.69 -1.84 -7.53
C LYS A 15 -3.33 -2.80 -6.39
N ARG A 16 -4.34 -3.34 -5.71
CA ARG A 16 -4.16 -4.31 -4.62
C ARG A 16 -3.47 -5.57 -5.12
N VAL A 17 -3.95 -6.16 -6.22
CA VAL A 17 -3.37 -7.38 -6.80
C VAL A 17 -1.89 -7.16 -7.16
N ILE A 18 -1.57 -6.04 -7.82
CA ILE A 18 -0.19 -5.72 -8.20
C ILE A 18 0.71 -5.52 -6.98
N LEU A 19 0.20 -4.84 -5.93
CA LEU A 19 0.95 -4.63 -4.70
C LEU A 19 1.24 -5.96 -3.98
N VAL A 20 0.24 -6.85 -3.87
CA VAL A 20 0.41 -8.16 -3.23
C VAL A 20 1.42 -9.01 -4.00
N LEU A 21 1.25 -9.15 -5.32
CA LEU A 21 2.19 -9.92 -6.13
C LEU A 21 3.62 -9.38 -6.02
N LYS A 22 3.80 -8.06 -5.88
CA LYS A 22 5.13 -7.46 -5.84
C LYS A 22 5.76 -7.47 -4.45
N ASP A 23 5.05 -6.95 -3.45
CA ASP A 23 5.59 -6.60 -2.14
C ASP A 23 5.35 -7.71 -1.10
N VAL A 24 4.44 -8.65 -1.38
CA VAL A 24 4.16 -9.81 -0.51
C VAL A 24 4.72 -11.09 -1.13
N GLU A 25 4.39 -11.38 -2.38
CA GLU A 25 4.79 -12.62 -3.07
C GLU A 25 6.17 -12.52 -3.74
N GLY A 26 6.68 -11.31 -3.98
CA GLY A 26 8.04 -11.09 -4.46
C GLY A 26 8.25 -11.18 -5.98
N PHE A 27 7.19 -11.30 -6.79
CA PHE A 27 7.30 -11.39 -8.25
C PHE A 27 7.98 -10.17 -8.88
N SER A 28 8.63 -10.37 -10.02
CA SER A 28 9.19 -9.28 -10.83
C SER A 28 8.08 -8.52 -11.57
N ASN A 29 8.39 -7.29 -12.01
CA ASN A 29 7.42 -6.51 -12.79
C ASN A 29 7.08 -7.15 -14.15
N ILE A 30 7.99 -7.98 -14.68
CA ILE A 30 7.80 -8.69 -15.95
C ILE A 30 6.82 -9.84 -15.74
N GLU A 31 7.04 -10.69 -14.73
CA GLU A 31 6.14 -11.79 -14.39
C GLU A 31 4.73 -11.28 -14.06
N ILE A 32 4.61 -10.16 -13.32
CA ILE A 32 3.31 -9.54 -13.03
C ILE A 32 2.63 -9.01 -14.30
N ALA A 33 3.40 -8.43 -15.22
CA ALA A 33 2.87 -7.94 -16.50
C ALA A 33 2.30 -9.08 -17.34
N GLU A 34 3.02 -10.21 -17.40
CA GLU A 34 2.61 -11.43 -18.09
C GLU A 34 1.38 -12.06 -17.43
N MET A 35 1.38 -12.25 -16.11
CA MET A 35 0.26 -12.81 -15.36
C MET A 35 -1.04 -12.02 -15.51
N LEU A 36 -0.94 -10.68 -15.59
CA LEU A 36 -2.10 -9.80 -15.63
C LEU A 36 -2.47 -9.32 -17.04
N GLY A 37 -1.70 -9.69 -18.08
CA GLY A 37 -1.95 -9.28 -19.46
C GLY A 37 -1.85 -7.76 -19.67
N ILE A 38 -0.96 -7.07 -18.96
CA ILE A 38 -0.76 -5.62 -19.04
C ILE A 38 0.70 -5.26 -19.32
N SER A 39 0.99 -4.02 -19.70
CA SER A 39 2.38 -3.60 -19.92
C SER A 39 3.16 -3.47 -18.60
N VAL A 40 4.48 -3.69 -18.65
CA VAL A 40 5.39 -3.42 -17.51
C VAL A 40 5.30 -1.97 -17.05
N ALA A 41 5.04 -1.03 -17.97
CA ALA A 41 4.81 0.38 -17.62
C ALA A 41 3.53 0.57 -16.79
N ALA A 42 2.45 -0.14 -17.13
CA ALA A 42 1.21 -0.15 -16.35
C ALA A 42 1.43 -0.75 -14.96
N VAL A 43 2.20 -1.85 -14.84
CA VAL A 43 2.60 -2.44 -13.54
C VAL A 43 3.30 -1.40 -12.67
N LYS A 44 4.35 -0.74 -13.20
CA LYS A 44 5.11 0.29 -12.47
C LYS A 44 4.22 1.45 -12.01
N SER A 45 3.36 1.96 -12.88
CA SER A 45 2.44 3.06 -12.56
C SER A 45 1.41 2.69 -11.50
N ARG A 46 0.82 1.49 -11.59
CA ARG A 46 -0.17 1.02 -10.61
C ARG A 46 0.48 0.73 -9.26
N LEU A 47 1.65 0.09 -9.26
CA LEU A 47 2.43 -0.20 -8.05
C LEU A 47 2.84 1.08 -7.31
N HIS A 48 3.33 2.09 -8.04
CA HIS A 48 3.68 3.38 -7.43
C HIS A 48 2.46 4.01 -6.74
N ARG A 49 1.31 4.07 -7.42
CA ARG A 49 0.07 4.60 -6.86
C ARG A 49 -0.42 3.77 -5.67
N ALA A 50 -0.29 2.45 -5.72
CA ALA A 50 -0.64 1.57 -4.61
C ALA A 50 0.18 1.88 -3.35
N ARG A 51 1.51 2.01 -3.51
CA ARG A 51 2.42 2.34 -2.41
C ARG A 51 2.18 3.73 -1.83
N LEU A 52 1.89 4.73 -2.67
CA LEU A 52 1.55 6.07 -2.21
C LEU A 52 0.31 6.06 -1.32
N TYR A 53 -0.73 5.33 -1.73
CA TYR A 53 -1.97 5.21 -0.96
C TYR A 53 -1.75 4.51 0.39
N VAL A 54 -1.04 3.37 0.38
CA VAL A 54 -0.72 2.64 1.62
C VAL A 54 0.12 3.50 2.56
N ARG A 55 1.11 4.23 2.03
CA ARG A 55 1.93 5.15 2.81
C ARG A 55 1.09 6.26 3.44
N ASP A 56 0.18 6.88 2.70
CA ASP A 56 -0.68 7.95 3.21
C ASP A 56 -1.53 7.49 4.41
N ILE A 57 -2.14 6.31 4.31
CA ILE A 57 -2.93 5.73 5.43
C ILE A 57 -2.05 5.45 6.64
N ILE A 58 -0.87 4.86 6.42
CA ILE A 58 0.05 4.55 7.50
C ILE A 58 0.57 5.83 8.17
N SER A 59 0.93 6.85 7.39
CA SER A 59 1.37 8.15 7.91
C SER A 59 0.29 8.78 8.80
N LYS A 60 -0.96 8.85 8.31
CA LYS A 60 -2.09 9.38 9.11
C LYS A 60 -2.30 8.62 10.41
N TYR A 61 -2.26 7.29 10.35
CA TYR A 61 -2.38 6.47 11.57
C TYR A 61 -1.29 6.80 12.61
N PHE A 62 -0.05 6.99 12.16
CA PHE A 62 1.04 7.38 13.06
C PHE A 62 0.89 8.81 13.58
N ASP A 63 0.45 9.75 12.74
CA ASP A 63 0.21 11.13 13.16
C ASP A 63 -0.88 11.19 14.25
N ASP A 64 -2.02 10.52 14.03
CA ASP A 64 -3.10 10.41 15.01
C ASP A 64 -2.62 9.78 16.32
N THR A 65 -1.82 8.71 16.22
CA THR A 65 -1.24 8.02 17.39
C THR A 65 -0.31 8.95 18.17
N LEU A 66 0.53 9.73 17.47
CA LEU A 66 1.45 10.67 18.10
C LEU A 66 0.70 11.85 18.75
N GLU A 67 -0.40 12.31 18.18
CA GLU A 67 -1.25 13.34 18.78
C GLU A 67 -1.91 12.87 20.09
N ILE A 68 -2.40 11.62 20.13
CA ILE A 68 -2.96 11.01 21.35
C ILE A 68 -1.91 10.97 22.46
N ILE A 69 -0.67 10.59 22.14
CA ILE A 69 0.42 10.51 23.13
C ILE A 69 0.79 11.91 23.65
N LYS A 70 0.87 12.91 22.77
CA LYS A 70 1.19 14.31 23.15
C LYS A 70 0.11 14.94 24.04
N THR A 71 -1.16 14.68 23.76
CA THR A 71 -2.29 15.22 24.54
C THR A 71 -2.48 14.49 25.87
N GLY A 72 -2.14 13.20 25.95
CA GLY A 72 -2.19 12.40 27.18
C GLY A 72 -1.05 12.69 28.16
N SER A 73 0.10 13.21 27.72
CA SER A 73 1.25 13.51 28.59
C SER A 73 1.14 14.83 29.37
N ASN A 74 0.09 15.63 29.14
CA ASN A 74 -0.10 16.93 29.77
C ASN A 74 -1.11 16.90 30.94
N ARG A 75 -1.23 15.74 31.61
CA ARG A 75 -2.00 15.54 32.84
C ARG A 75 -1.15 14.88 33.91
#